data_AF-A0A1Y4BAY9-F1
#
_entry.id   AF-A0A1Y4BAY9-F1
#
_cell.length_a   1.000
_cell.length_b   1.000
_cell.length_c   1.000
_cell.angle_alpha   90.00
_cell.angle_beta   90.00
_cell.angle_gamma   90.00
#
_symmetry.space_group_name_H-M   'P 1'
#
loop_
_entity.id
_entity.type
_entity.pdbx_description
1 polymer ?
#
loop_
_entity_poly.entity_id
_entity_poly.type
_entity_poly.pdbx_seq_one_letter_code
_entity_poly.pdbx_strand_id
1 'polypeptide(L)'
;MDGQFLVDSLAMLWVPAIVILMLSTIAGRWVVLGKMGRRRWAAIIPVFSTWEVCSGDSGNRALCVVASIASAAQLLSVLLGLGRYYESQWLAALFLALWFVTQLVVSERLARAFGAAPSYAYAVGLVLLPYVGYPLLVAENKVYLGPVDGASA
;
A
#
# COMPACT_ATOMS: atom_id res chain seq x y z
N MET A 1 -35.44 -17.69 8.88
CA MET A 1 -34.03 -17.61 8.47
C MET A 1 -33.19 -17.54 9.72
N ASP A 2 -32.38 -18.55 9.93
CA ASP A 2 -31.44 -18.70 11.02
C ASP A 2 -30.17 -17.87 10.75
N GLY A 3 -29.56 -17.31 11.81
CA GLY A 3 -28.41 -16.42 11.69
C GLY A 3 -27.19 -17.07 11.02
N GLN A 4 -27.07 -18.39 11.15
CA GLN A 4 -26.03 -19.20 10.50
C GLN A 4 -26.11 -19.09 8.97
N PHE A 5 -27.32 -19.23 8.39
CA PHE A 5 -27.55 -19.09 6.96
C PHE A 5 -27.12 -17.71 6.42
N LEU A 6 -27.39 -16.64 7.18
CA LEU A 6 -26.96 -15.28 6.80
C LEU A 6 -25.43 -15.14 6.85
N VAL A 7 -24.76 -15.67 7.88
CA VAL A 7 -23.29 -15.64 8.01
C VAL A 7 -22.63 -16.41 6.86
N ASP A 8 -23.14 -17.60 6.53
CA ASP A 8 -22.57 -18.44 5.47
C ASP A 8 -22.78 -17.81 4.09
N SER A 9 -23.98 -17.27 3.83
CA SER A 9 -24.29 -16.55 2.59
C SER A 9 -23.43 -15.30 2.42
N LEU A 10 -23.21 -14.55 3.50
CA LEU A 10 -22.33 -13.39 3.50
C LEU A 10 -20.88 -13.84 3.27
N ALA A 11 -20.37 -14.83 4.02
CA ALA A 11 -19.01 -15.32 3.85
C ALA A 11 -18.72 -15.79 2.42
N MET A 12 -19.66 -16.49 1.79
CA MET A 12 -19.53 -16.98 0.42
C MET A 12 -19.40 -15.86 -0.62
N LEU A 13 -19.95 -14.66 -0.36
CA LEU A 13 -19.82 -13.49 -1.24
C LEU A 13 -18.61 -12.62 -0.88
N TRP A 14 -18.40 -12.37 0.42
CA TRP A 14 -17.39 -11.41 0.90
C TRP A 14 -15.96 -11.96 0.84
N VAL A 15 -15.74 -13.25 1.09
CA VAL A 15 -14.41 -13.86 1.00
C VAL A 15 -13.82 -13.75 -0.42
N PRO A 16 -14.51 -14.19 -1.50
CA PRO A 16 -13.95 -14.04 -2.85
C PRO A 16 -13.79 -12.58 -3.25
N ALA A 17 -14.69 -11.68 -2.83
CA ALA A 17 -14.54 -10.26 -3.07
C ALA A 17 -13.24 -9.71 -2.48
N ILE A 18 -12.92 -10.01 -1.21
CA ILE A 18 -11.68 -9.58 -0.55
C ILE A 18 -10.45 -10.11 -1.30
N VAL A 19 -10.48 -11.37 -1.73
CA VAL A 19 -9.37 -11.98 -2.49
C VAL A 19 -9.18 -11.26 -3.83
N ILE A 20 -10.25 -10.98 -4.56
CA ILE A 20 -10.19 -10.24 -5.84
C ILE A 20 -9.62 -8.83 -5.61
N LEU A 21 -10.06 -8.13 -4.57
CA LEU A 21 -9.53 -6.81 -4.23
C LEU A 21 -8.04 -6.91 -3.90
N MET A 22 -7.60 -7.88 -3.10
CA MET A 22 -6.17 -8.09 -2.82
C MET A 22 -5.37 -8.36 -4.10
N LEU A 23 -5.83 -9.26 -4.97
CA LEU A 23 -5.15 -9.56 -6.24
C LEU A 23 -5.04 -8.33 -7.14
N SER A 24 -6.07 -7.48 -7.18
CA SER A 24 -6.02 -6.23 -7.95
C SER A 24 -4.98 -5.24 -7.42
N THR A 25 -4.78 -5.16 -6.09
CA THR A 25 -3.71 -4.33 -5.51
C THR A 25 -2.33 -4.82 -5.92
N ILE A 26 -2.12 -6.15 -5.88
CA ILE A 26 -0.85 -6.79 -6.24
C ILE A 26 -0.58 -6.58 -7.73
N ALA A 27 -1.59 -6.80 -8.59
CA ALA A 27 -1.48 -6.58 -10.04
C ALA A 27 -1.17 -5.11 -10.36
N GLY A 28 -1.86 -4.16 -9.71
CA GLY A 28 -1.59 -2.74 -9.86
C GLY A 28 -0.16 -2.37 -9.48
N ARG A 29 0.30 -2.78 -8.29
CA ARG A 29 1.69 -2.56 -7.82
C ARG A 29 2.72 -3.22 -8.73
N TRP A 30 2.42 -4.41 -9.25
CA TRP A 30 3.30 -5.14 -10.18
C TRP A 30 3.57 -4.34 -11.45
N VAL A 31 2.53 -3.73 -12.05
CA VAL A 31 2.69 -2.92 -13.25
C VAL A 31 3.36 -1.58 -12.93
N VAL A 32 3.01 -0.93 -11.81
CA VAL A 32 3.67 0.29 -11.32
C VAL A 32 5.18 0.09 -11.19
N LEU A 33 5.62 -0.99 -10.53
CA LEU A 33 7.04 -1.35 -10.42
C LEU A 33 7.67 -1.61 -11.79
N GLY A 34 6.94 -2.27 -12.69
CA GLY A 34 7.39 -2.47 -14.07
C GLY A 34 7.65 -1.16 -14.83
N LYS A 35 6.80 -0.14 -14.65
CA LYS A 35 6.98 1.18 -15.27
C LYS A 35 8.17 1.95 -14.69
N MET A 36 8.51 1.71 -13.42
CA MET A 36 9.70 2.29 -12.77
C MET A 36 11.00 1.54 -13.11
N GLY A 37 10.97 0.48 -13.93
CA GLY A 37 12.13 -0.37 -14.20
C GLY A 37 12.56 -1.25 -13.02
N ARG A 38 11.66 -1.48 -12.05
CA ARG A 38 11.91 -2.21 -10.80
C ARG A 38 11.49 -3.67 -10.89
N ARG A 39 11.84 -4.46 -9.85
CA ARG A 39 11.50 -5.88 -9.74
C ARG A 39 9.99 -6.07 -9.54
N ARG A 40 9.29 -6.51 -10.58
CA ARG A 40 7.82 -6.65 -10.55
C ARG A 40 7.31 -7.62 -9.47
N TRP A 41 8.03 -8.72 -9.25
CA TRP A 41 7.69 -9.72 -8.23
C TRP A 41 7.73 -9.18 -6.80
N ALA A 42 8.41 -8.05 -6.57
CA ALA A 42 8.44 -7.41 -5.27
C ALA A 42 7.03 -6.99 -4.80
N ALA A 43 6.06 -6.82 -5.71
CA ALA A 43 4.66 -6.56 -5.36
C ALA A 43 4.00 -7.65 -4.50
N ILE A 44 4.50 -8.89 -4.53
CA ILE A 44 3.93 -10.01 -3.77
C ILE A 44 4.25 -9.89 -2.28
N ILE A 45 5.45 -9.40 -1.94
CA ILE A 45 5.92 -9.34 -0.55
C ILE A 45 5.61 -7.96 0.01
N PRO A 46 4.70 -7.79 0.99
CA PRO A 46 4.16 -6.47 1.38
C PRO A 46 5.24 -5.45 1.80
N VAL A 47 6.17 -5.89 2.67
CA VAL A 47 7.23 -5.03 3.20
C VAL A 47 8.24 -4.68 2.10
N PHE A 48 8.69 -5.68 1.35
CA PHE A 48 9.64 -5.48 0.26
C PHE A 48 9.05 -4.66 -0.90
N SER A 49 7.75 -4.81 -1.17
CA SER A 49 7.03 -3.97 -2.12
C SER A 49 7.08 -2.49 -1.74
N THR A 50 6.97 -2.18 -0.45
CA THR A 50 7.03 -0.79 0.04
C THR A 50 8.40 -0.18 -0.18
N TRP A 51 9.47 -0.97 0.04
CA TRP A 51 10.84 -0.56 -0.25
C TRP A 51 11.06 -0.24 -1.73
N GLU A 52 10.67 -1.15 -2.63
CA GLU A 52 10.87 -0.97 -4.07
C GLU A 52 10.03 0.18 -4.65
N VAL A 53 8.81 0.39 -4.14
CA VAL A 53 7.98 1.55 -4.52
C VAL A 53 8.64 2.84 -4.06
N CYS A 54 8.98 2.95 -2.77
CA CYS A 54 9.58 4.18 -2.22
C CYS A 54 10.91 4.53 -2.88
N SER A 55 11.76 3.53 -3.12
CA SER A 55 13.06 3.77 -3.75
C SER A 55 12.89 4.18 -5.22
N GLY A 56 11.80 3.77 -5.88
CA GLY A 56 11.41 4.27 -7.19
C GLY A 56 10.87 5.69 -7.12
N ASP A 57 9.86 5.96 -6.27
CA ASP A 57 9.17 7.26 -6.27
C ASP A 57 9.97 8.43 -5.72
N SER A 58 10.82 8.21 -4.71
CA SER A 58 11.49 9.28 -3.98
C SER A 58 12.99 9.21 -4.17
N GLY A 59 13.58 8.01 -4.16
CA GLY A 59 15.02 7.83 -4.08
C GLY A 59 15.61 8.10 -2.68
N ASN A 60 14.78 8.47 -1.69
CA ASN A 60 15.23 8.78 -0.34
C ASN A 60 15.30 7.52 0.54
N ARG A 61 16.52 7.02 0.78
CA ARG A 61 16.75 5.80 1.56
C ARG A 61 16.17 5.86 2.96
N ALA A 62 16.23 7.00 3.64
CA ALA A 62 15.71 7.14 5.00
C ALA A 62 14.19 6.96 5.03
N LEU A 63 13.49 7.58 4.08
CA LEU A 63 12.05 7.42 3.91
C LEU A 63 11.68 5.95 3.62
N CYS A 64 12.46 5.25 2.79
CA CYS A 64 12.19 3.86 2.45
C CYS A 64 12.44 2.90 3.61
N VAL A 65 13.48 3.16 4.41
CA VAL A 65 13.72 2.41 5.66
C VAL A 65 12.55 2.62 6.61
N VAL A 66 12.17 3.87 6.87
CA VAL A 66 11.09 4.22 7.81
C VAL A 66 9.75 3.63 7.36
N ALA A 67 9.38 3.75 6.09
CA ALA A 67 8.13 3.20 5.56
C ALA A 67 8.10 1.66 5.60
N SER A 68 9.24 1.01 5.35
CA SER A 68 9.35 -0.45 5.42
C SER A 68 9.26 -0.97 6.85
N ILE A 69 9.94 -0.30 7.80
CA ILE A 69 9.85 -0.62 9.24
C ILE A 69 8.43 -0.38 9.74
N ALA A 70 7.79 0.73 9.38
CA ALA A 70 6.41 1.01 9.77
C ALA A 70 5.44 -0.06 9.23
N SER A 71 5.65 -0.53 8.00
CA SER A 71 4.87 -1.63 7.40
C SER A 71 5.11 -2.96 8.09
N ALA A 72 6.36 -3.27 8.44
CA ALA A 72 6.70 -4.47 9.19
C ALA A 72 6.12 -4.45 10.61
N ALA A 73 6.23 -3.31 11.31
CA ALA A 73 5.68 -3.11 12.65
C ALA A 73 4.15 -3.23 12.65
N GLN A 74 3.48 -2.64 11.66
CA GLN A 74 2.03 -2.76 11.54
C GLN A 74 1.61 -4.20 11.28
N LEU A 75 2.28 -4.89 10.35
CA LEU A 75 2.00 -6.30 10.05
C LEU A 75 2.23 -7.18 11.29
N LEU A 76 3.34 -6.97 12.02
CA LEU A 76 3.63 -7.67 13.26
C LEU A 76 2.55 -7.39 14.32
N SER A 77 2.10 -6.14 14.47
CA SER A 77 1.05 -5.78 15.43
C SER A 77 -0.26 -6.54 15.18
N VAL A 78 -0.61 -6.72 13.90
CA VAL A 78 -1.82 -7.45 13.46
C VAL A 78 -1.64 -8.94 13.72
N LEU A 79 -0.49 -9.51 13.35
CA LEU A 79 -0.20 -10.94 13.56
C LEU A 79 -0.16 -11.33 15.03
N LEU A 80 0.42 -10.48 15.89
CA LEU A 80 0.45 -10.68 17.34
C LEU A 80 -0.89 -10.35 18.02
N GLY A 81 -1.84 -9.76 17.28
CA GLY A 81 -3.16 -9.40 17.81
C GLY A 81 -3.11 -8.32 18.88
N LEU A 82 -2.16 -7.38 18.82
CA LEU A 82 -2.00 -6.32 19.83
C LEU A 82 -3.25 -5.44 20.00
N GLY A 83 -4.09 -5.34 18.97
CA GLY A 83 -5.38 -4.63 19.05
C GLY A 83 -6.45 -5.35 19.89
N ARG A 84 -6.28 -6.63 20.23
CA ARG A 84 -7.25 -7.42 21.00
C ARG A 84 -7.16 -7.20 22.51
N TYR A 85 -6.00 -6.79 23.01
CA TYR A 85 -5.74 -6.62 24.43
C TYR A 85 -5.77 -5.13 24.80
N TYR A 86 -6.60 -4.76 25.77
CA TYR A 86 -6.76 -3.36 26.22
C TYR A 86 -5.42 -2.68 26.53
N GLU A 87 -4.49 -3.40 27.17
CA GLU A 87 -3.18 -2.87 27.57
C GLU A 87 -2.24 -2.54 26.41
N SER A 88 -2.40 -3.19 25.24
CA SER A 88 -1.54 -2.99 24.06
C SER A 88 -2.25 -2.33 22.87
N GLN A 89 -3.53 -1.96 23.01
CA GLN A 89 -4.30 -1.27 21.98
C GLN A 89 -3.67 0.06 21.55
N TRP A 90 -3.07 0.79 22.48
CA TRP A 90 -2.41 2.06 22.18
C TRP A 90 -1.17 1.86 21.28
N LEU A 91 -0.41 0.76 21.46
CA LEU A 91 0.70 0.40 20.57
C LEU A 91 0.21 0.06 19.17
N ALA A 92 -0.87 -0.71 19.08
CA ALA A 92 -1.49 -1.03 17.79
C ALA A 92 -1.97 0.25 17.07
N ALA A 93 -2.57 1.19 17.80
CA ALA A 93 -2.99 2.47 17.25
C ALA A 93 -1.78 3.34 16.80
N LEU A 94 -0.69 3.34 17.56
CA LEU A 94 0.54 4.06 17.21
C LEU A 94 1.17 3.49 15.93
N PHE A 95 1.31 2.16 15.83
CA PHE A 95 1.84 1.52 14.63
C PHE A 95 0.94 1.76 13.41
N LEU A 96 -0.38 1.76 13.61
CA LEU A 96 -1.33 2.07 12.55
C LEU A 96 -1.18 3.51 12.06
N ALA A 97 -1.08 4.47 12.99
CA ALA A 97 -0.90 5.88 12.64
C ALA A 97 0.43 6.11 11.89
N LEU A 98 1.53 5.53 12.39
CA LEU A 98 2.84 5.64 11.75
C LEU A 98 2.85 5.01 10.35
N TRP A 99 2.27 3.82 10.22
CA TRP A 99 2.10 3.17 8.93
C TRP A 99 1.28 4.03 7.97
N PHE A 100 0.16 4.57 8.44
CA PHE A 100 -0.72 5.39 7.61
C PHE A 100 -0.03 6.66 7.10
N VAL A 101 0.66 7.39 7.98
CA VAL A 101 1.39 8.62 7.61
C VAL A 101 2.51 8.32 6.61
N THR A 102 3.31 7.27 6.86
CA THR A 102 4.41 6.92 5.96
C THR A 102 3.89 6.47 4.58
N GLN A 103 2.80 5.70 4.53
CA GLN A 103 2.17 5.29 3.27
C GLN A 103 1.55 6.47 2.51
N LEU A 104 0.99 7.47 3.21
CA LEU A 104 0.51 8.69 2.55
C LEU A 104 1.65 9.45 1.90
N VAL A 105 2.77 9.65 2.60
CA VAL A 105 3.93 10.36 2.06
C VAL A 105 4.51 9.62 0.84
N VAL A 106 4.69 8.30 0.93
CA VAL A 106 5.15 7.47 -0.19
C VAL A 106 4.16 7.54 -1.37
N SER A 107 2.86 7.42 -1.11
CA SER A 107 1.83 7.47 -2.16
C SER A 107 1.72 8.84 -2.84
N GLU A 108 1.98 9.92 -2.11
CA GLU A 108 2.01 11.28 -2.64
C GLU A 108 3.19 11.48 -3.60
N ARG A 109 4.36 11.00 -3.18
CA ARG A 109 5.58 11.01 -4.00
C ARG A 109 5.41 10.11 -5.23
N LEU A 110 4.79 8.95 -5.06
CA LEU A 110 4.45 8.08 -6.17
C LEU A 110 3.49 8.76 -7.16
N ALA A 111 2.44 9.41 -6.69
CA ALA A 111 1.53 10.15 -7.55
C ALA A 111 2.25 11.25 -8.34
N ARG A 112 3.16 12.00 -7.69
CA ARG A 112 4.02 13.01 -8.35
C ARG A 112 4.98 12.40 -9.37
N ALA A 113 5.62 11.27 -9.06
CA ALA A 113 6.54 10.57 -9.96
C ALA A 113 5.86 10.09 -11.25
N PHE A 114 4.54 9.95 -11.24
CA PHE A 114 3.71 9.62 -12.41
C PHE A 114 2.92 10.82 -12.98
N GLY A 115 3.14 12.04 -12.45
CA GLY A 115 2.44 13.25 -12.90
C GLY A 115 0.93 13.23 -12.64
N ALA A 116 0.44 12.47 -11.66
CA ALA A 116 -0.98 12.42 -11.32
C ALA A 116 -1.40 13.65 -10.51
N ALA A 117 -2.10 14.59 -11.14
CA ALA A 117 -2.70 15.75 -10.49
C ALA A 117 -4.20 15.53 -10.21
N PRO A 118 -4.74 15.94 -9.05
CA PRO A 118 -4.07 16.45 -7.85
C PRO A 118 -3.44 15.32 -6.99
N SER A 119 -2.15 15.44 -6.67
CA SER A 119 -1.32 14.37 -6.05
C SER A 119 -1.80 13.93 -4.66
N TYR A 120 -2.29 14.86 -3.84
CA TYR A 120 -2.75 14.55 -2.47
C TYR A 120 -4.03 13.69 -2.45
N ALA A 121 -5.00 13.99 -3.31
CA ALA A 121 -6.21 13.17 -3.42
C ALA A 121 -5.88 11.77 -3.95
N TYR A 122 -4.94 11.71 -4.90
CA TYR A 122 -4.44 10.46 -5.44
C TYR A 122 -3.71 9.62 -4.38
N ALA A 123 -2.91 10.25 -3.52
CA ALA A 123 -2.22 9.60 -2.42
C ALA A 123 -3.20 8.96 -1.42
N VAL A 124 -4.24 9.70 -1.05
CA VAL A 124 -5.30 9.20 -0.17
C VAL A 124 -6.01 8.01 -0.83
N GLY A 125 -6.30 8.10 -2.13
CA GLY A 125 -6.88 6.99 -2.89
C GLY A 125 -5.99 5.74 -2.94
N LEU A 126 -4.67 5.91 -3.08
CA LEU A 126 -3.72 4.80 -3.06
C LEU A 126 -3.64 4.09 -1.70
N VAL A 127 -3.80 4.82 -0.59
CA VAL A 127 -3.72 4.25 0.76
C VAL A 127 -5.05 3.65 1.20
N LEU A 128 -6.16 4.36 1.00
CA LEU A 128 -7.50 3.93 1.44
C LEU A 128 -8.16 2.94 0.47
N LEU A 129 -7.88 3.07 -0.82
CA LEU A 129 -8.49 2.30 -1.89
C LEU A 129 -7.41 1.74 -2.84
N PRO A 130 -6.42 0.98 -2.33
CA PRO A 130 -5.28 0.53 -3.14
C PRO A 130 -5.70 -0.30 -4.35
N TYR A 131 -6.85 -0.98 -4.26
CA TYR A 131 -7.37 -1.87 -5.30
C TYR A 131 -7.88 -1.09 -6.53
N VAL A 132 -8.25 0.18 -6.36
CA VAL A 132 -8.55 1.10 -7.47
C VAL A 132 -7.36 2.01 -7.76
N GLY A 133 -6.73 2.55 -6.72
CA GLY A 133 -5.67 3.55 -6.85
C GLY A 133 -4.46 3.07 -7.64
N TYR A 134 -3.99 1.84 -7.42
CA TYR A 134 -2.83 1.32 -8.17
C TYR A 134 -3.17 1.03 -9.64
N PRO A 135 -4.25 0.30 -9.98
CA PRO A 135 -4.65 0.13 -11.37
C PRO A 135 -4.92 1.45 -12.10
N LEU A 136 -5.61 2.40 -11.46
CA LEU A 136 -5.92 3.71 -12.04
C LEU A 136 -4.65 4.51 -12.39
N LEU A 137 -3.58 4.37 -11.60
CA LEU A 137 -2.33 5.12 -11.79
C LEU A 137 -1.65 4.67 -13.08
N VAL A 138 -1.83 3.39 -13.39
CA VAL A 138 -1.23 2.72 -14.53
C VAL A 138 -2.09 2.85 -15.79
N ALA A 139 -3.42 2.84 -15.64
CA ALA A 139 -4.39 2.78 -16.73
C ALA A 139 -4.28 3.95 -17.72
N GLU A 140 -3.95 5.16 -17.24
CA GLU A 140 -3.94 6.36 -18.08
C GLU A 140 -2.67 6.53 -18.96
N ASN A 141 -1.92 5.46 -19.21
CA ASN A 141 -0.66 5.50 -19.96
C ASN A 141 0.36 6.54 -19.44
N LYS A 142 0.20 6.98 -18.18
CA LYS A 142 1.11 7.91 -17.50
C LYS A 142 2.53 7.38 -17.55
N VAL A 143 3.43 8.23 -18.01
CA VAL A 143 4.86 7.98 -18.11
C VAL A 143 5.47 8.23 -16.75
N TYR A 144 6.34 7.32 -16.32
CA TYR A 144 7.12 7.51 -15.11
C TYR A 144 8.17 8.61 -15.36
N LEU A 145 8.06 9.70 -14.60
CA LEU A 145 8.88 10.91 -14.77
C LEU A 145 10.21 10.83 -14.01
N GLY A 146 10.33 9.91 -13.06
CA GLY A 146 11.51 9.75 -12.21
C GLY A 146 11.25 10.08 -10.73
N PRO A 147 12.25 9.86 -9.86
CA PRO A 147 12.11 10.08 -8.43
C PRO A 147 12.00 11.57 -8.07
N VAL A 148 11.10 11.90 -7.16
CA VAL A 148 10.75 13.30 -6.81
C VAL A 148 11.86 14.02 -6.03
N ASP A 149 12.64 13.33 -5.20
CA ASP A 149 13.75 13.96 -4.44
C ASP A 149 15.09 13.95 -5.19
N GLY A 150 15.10 13.53 -6.47
CA GLY A 150 16.33 13.34 -7.24
C GLY A 150 17.05 12.03 -6.90
N ALA A 151 17.82 11.52 -7.86
CA ALA A 151 18.55 10.26 -7.69
C ALA A 151 19.67 10.41 -6.65
N SER A 152 19.72 9.53 -5.64
CA SER A 152 20.99 9.20 -5.00
C SER A 152 21.88 8.54 -6.06
N ALA A 153 22.91 9.26 -6.51
CA ALA A 153 24.09 8.66 -7.12
C ALA A 153 24.70 7.59 -6.18
#